data_AF-A0A815GES2-F1
#
_entry.id   AF-A0A815GES2-F1
#
_cell.length_a   1.000
_cell.length_b   1.000
_cell.length_c   1.000
_cell.angle_alpha   90.00
_cell.angle_beta   90.00
_cell.angle_gamma   90.00
#
_symmetry.space_group_name_H-M   'P 1'
#
loop_
_entity.id
_entity.type
_entity.pdbx_description
1 polymer ?
#
loop_
_entity_poly.entity_id
_entity_poly.type
_entity_poly.pdbx_seq_one_letter_code
_entity_poly.pdbx_strand_id
1 'polypeptide(L)'
;MDEELFIIHSQHDKPSLPMVAFSINPSKKLTFNETNFVKCLKECGWIIPAYTLAANANDITVCRIVVRETFTRHIASILIKDIRLILIRLADEHGHEDSVNSLKAAHNSKHHHRRSTQHRQKIDIGV
;
A
#
# COMPACT_ATOMS: atom_id res chain seq x y z
N MET A 1 2.18 3.84 4.20
CA MET A 1 2.11 2.96 3.02
C MET A 1 3.43 3.10 2.27
N ASP A 2 3.61 2.61 1.06
CA ASP A 2 4.72 3.08 0.21
C ASP A 2 4.29 4.48 -0.30
N GLU A 3 4.42 5.48 0.57
CA GLU A 3 3.87 6.86 0.46
C GLU A 3 4.33 7.55 -0.83
N GLU A 4 5.40 7.09 -1.43
CA GLU A 4 5.90 7.65 -2.68
C GLU A 4 5.15 7.16 -3.92
N LEU A 5 4.54 5.98 -3.88
CA LEU A 5 3.93 5.33 -5.04
C LEU A 5 2.44 5.61 -5.17
N PHE A 6 1.75 5.82 -4.06
CA PHE A 6 0.32 6.09 -4.04
C PHE A 6 0.01 7.46 -3.46
N ILE A 7 -1.01 8.11 -4.02
CA ILE A 7 -1.64 9.29 -3.45
C ILE A 7 -2.90 8.83 -2.72
N ILE A 8 -3.04 9.17 -1.44
CA ILE A 8 -4.23 8.85 -0.65
C ILE A 8 -5.19 10.03 -0.68
N HIS A 9 -6.39 9.81 -1.22
CA HIS A 9 -7.44 10.84 -1.38
C HIS A 9 -8.39 10.94 -0.18
N SER A 10 -8.48 9.88 0.63
CA SER A 10 -9.42 9.79 1.75
C SER A 10 -8.88 10.33 3.08
N GLN A 11 -7.78 11.09 3.07
CA GLN A 11 -7.29 11.77 4.27
C GLN A 11 -8.17 13.00 4.55
N HIS A 12 -8.91 12.96 5.65
CA HIS A 12 -9.78 14.04 6.09
C HIS A 12 -9.65 14.26 7.59
N ASP A 13 -9.68 15.52 8.02
CA ASP A 13 -9.62 15.89 9.45
C ASP A 13 -10.91 15.57 10.21
N LYS A 14 -12.00 15.28 9.47
CA LYS A 14 -13.32 14.98 10.02
C LYS A 14 -13.65 13.50 9.90
N PRO A 15 -14.41 12.93 10.86
CA PRO A 15 -14.91 11.56 10.76
C PRO A 15 -15.67 11.35 9.44
N SER A 16 -15.26 10.33 8.71
CA SER A 16 -15.83 9.97 7.41
C SER A 16 -16.09 8.46 7.36
N LEU A 17 -16.57 7.97 6.22
CA LEU A 17 -16.79 6.54 6.02
C LEU A 17 -15.49 5.76 6.21
N PRO A 18 -15.51 4.56 6.84
CA PRO A 18 -14.33 3.75 7.06
C PRO A 18 -13.84 3.15 5.74
N MET A 19 -13.04 3.92 5.01
CA MET A 19 -12.59 3.58 3.66
C MET A 19 -11.25 4.22 3.33
N VAL A 20 -10.56 3.63 2.35
CA VAL A 20 -9.34 4.17 1.78
C VAL A 20 -9.55 4.34 0.29
N ALA A 21 -9.39 5.57 -0.20
CA ALA A 21 -9.37 5.90 -1.61
C ALA A 21 -7.96 6.34 -2.01
N PHE A 22 -7.39 5.74 -3.05
CA PHE A 22 -6.02 6.04 -3.48
C PHE A 22 -5.83 5.86 -4.98
N SER A 23 -4.85 6.54 -5.56
CA SER A 23 -4.42 6.38 -6.95
C SER A 23 -2.91 6.18 -7.02
N ILE A 24 -2.41 5.69 -8.14
CA ILE A 24 -0.97 5.67 -8.42
C ILE A 24 -0.50 7.11 -8.61
N ASN A 25 0.68 7.43 -8.08
CA ASN A 25 1.27 8.75 -8.22
C ASN A 25 1.75 8.95 -9.67
N PRO A 26 1.14 9.88 -10.45
CA PRO A 26 1.52 10.11 -11.84
C PRO A 26 2.97 10.60 -11.98
N SER A 27 3.54 11.21 -10.93
CA SER A 27 4.91 11.71 -10.92
C SER A 27 5.96 10.60 -11.05
N LYS A 28 5.59 9.35 -10.72
CA LYS A 28 6.48 8.19 -10.82
C LYS A 28 6.62 7.65 -12.25
N LYS A 29 5.87 8.17 -13.23
CA LYS A 29 5.96 7.82 -14.67
C LYS A 29 5.98 6.31 -14.91
N LEU A 30 5.17 5.58 -14.16
CA LEU A 30 5.00 4.14 -14.32
C LEU A 30 4.28 3.85 -15.64
N THR A 31 4.59 2.73 -16.26
CA THR A 31 3.96 2.30 -17.52
C THR A 31 2.73 1.43 -17.31
N PHE A 32 2.43 1.06 -16.06
CA PHE A 32 1.18 0.41 -15.66
C PHE A 32 0.26 1.40 -14.93
N ASN A 33 -1.05 1.14 -14.99
CA ASN A 33 -2.07 1.96 -14.34
C ASN A 33 -2.87 1.18 -13.28
N GLU A 34 -3.83 1.85 -12.65
CA GLU A 34 -4.71 1.27 -11.63
C GLU A 34 -5.49 0.07 -12.17
N THR A 35 -5.85 0.07 -13.45
CA THR A 35 -6.58 -1.04 -14.08
C THR A 35 -5.72 -2.30 -14.19
N ASN A 36 -4.43 -2.17 -14.55
CA ASN A 36 -3.50 -3.30 -14.52
C ASN A 36 -3.30 -3.80 -13.08
N PHE A 37 -3.12 -2.88 -12.15
CA PHE A 37 -2.93 -3.18 -10.73
C PHE A 37 -4.10 -3.96 -10.13
N VAL A 38 -5.34 -3.51 -10.31
CA VAL A 38 -6.52 -4.24 -9.79
C VAL A 38 -6.76 -5.57 -10.50
N LYS A 39 -6.37 -5.71 -11.77
CA LYS A 39 -6.43 -7.00 -12.48
C LYS A 39 -5.51 -8.04 -11.82
N CYS A 40 -4.27 -7.66 -11.50
CA CYS A 40 -3.35 -8.55 -10.78
C CYS A 40 -3.82 -8.85 -9.35
N LEU A 41 -4.39 -7.86 -8.65
CA LEU A 41 -4.98 -8.08 -7.31
C LEU A 41 -6.13 -9.08 -7.35
N LYS A 42 -6.91 -9.08 -8.43
CA LYS A 42 -8.00 -10.03 -8.64
C LYS A 42 -7.48 -11.47 -8.78
N GLU A 43 -6.30 -11.69 -9.35
CA GLU A 43 -5.65 -13.02 -9.39
C GLU A 43 -5.31 -13.53 -7.98
N CYS A 44 -4.99 -12.63 -7.05
CA CYS A 44 -4.79 -12.94 -5.63
C CYS A 44 -6.09 -13.05 -4.83
N GLY A 45 -7.26 -12.97 -5.47
CA GLY A 45 -8.57 -13.06 -4.82
C GLY A 45 -9.10 -11.75 -4.25
N TRP A 46 -8.41 -10.63 -4.43
CA TRP A 46 -8.86 -9.31 -3.98
C TRP A 46 -9.73 -8.62 -5.04
N ILE A 47 -10.97 -8.30 -4.69
CA ILE A 47 -11.86 -7.52 -5.55
C ILE A 47 -11.83 -6.06 -5.10
N ILE A 48 -11.02 -5.26 -5.78
CA ILE A 48 -10.90 -3.83 -5.51
C ILE A 48 -11.41 -3.06 -6.74
N PRO A 49 -12.42 -2.19 -6.58
CA PRO A 49 -12.87 -1.34 -7.66
C PRO A 49 -11.85 -0.25 -7.98
N ALA A 50 -11.62 -0.04 -9.28
CA ALA A 50 -10.93 1.13 -9.83
C ALA A 50 -11.89 1.87 -10.77
N TYR A 51 -12.12 3.16 -10.52
CA TYR A 51 -12.99 3.98 -11.35
C TYR A 51 -12.31 5.28 -11.73
N THR A 52 -12.52 5.69 -12.97
CA THR A 52 -12.11 7.00 -13.47
C THR A 52 -13.10 8.06 -12.96
N LEU A 53 -12.58 9.19 -12.49
CA LEU A 53 -13.41 10.27 -11.97
C LEU A 53 -14.23 10.95 -13.08
N ALA A 54 -15.25 11.70 -12.66
CA ALA A 54 -16.21 12.37 -13.54
C ALA A 54 -15.59 13.55 -14.31
N ALA A 55 -16.38 14.15 -15.19
CA ALA A 55 -15.99 15.27 -16.05
C ALA A 55 -15.18 16.34 -15.29
N ASN A 56 -14.07 16.79 -15.88
CA ASN A 56 -13.02 17.63 -15.31
C ASN A 56 -11.94 16.91 -14.46
N ALA A 57 -11.99 15.58 -14.34
CA ALA A 57 -10.92 14.76 -13.73
C ALA A 57 -10.80 13.36 -14.38
N ASN A 58 -11.15 13.24 -15.66
CA ASN A 58 -11.23 11.95 -16.38
C ASN A 58 -9.86 11.25 -16.58
N ASP A 59 -8.76 11.91 -16.24
CA ASP A 59 -7.40 11.40 -16.26
C ASP A 59 -7.04 10.66 -14.95
N ILE A 60 -7.83 10.87 -13.89
CA ILE A 60 -7.57 10.29 -12.58
C ILE A 60 -8.42 9.04 -12.40
N THR A 61 -7.75 7.90 -12.22
CA THR A 61 -8.39 6.65 -11.82
C THR A 61 -8.09 6.38 -10.34
N VAL A 62 -9.13 6.05 -9.57
CA VAL A 62 -9.03 5.86 -8.13
C VAL A 62 -9.46 4.45 -7.75
N CYS A 63 -8.64 3.80 -6.94
CA CYS A 63 -8.93 2.55 -6.26
C CYS A 63 -9.65 2.82 -4.94
N ARG A 64 -10.68 2.03 -4.61
CA ARG A 64 -11.48 2.22 -3.40
C ARG A 64 -11.61 0.95 -2.56
N ILE A 65 -11.12 0.98 -1.33
CA ILE A 65 -11.24 -0.10 -0.35
C ILE A 65 -12.16 0.35 0.77
N VAL A 66 -13.28 -0.33 0.96
CA VAL A 66 -14.20 -0.06 2.09
C VAL A 66 -13.89 -1.05 3.20
N VAL A 67 -13.62 -0.52 4.39
CA VAL A 67 -13.34 -1.32 5.59
C VAL A 67 -14.66 -1.64 6.29
N ARG A 68 -14.95 -2.93 6.43
CA ARG A 68 -16.13 -3.44 7.13
C ARG A 68 -15.73 -3.97 8.51
N GLU A 69 -16.71 -4.22 9.37
CA GLU A 69 -16.49 -4.76 10.72
C GLU A 69 -15.66 -6.07 10.73
N THR A 70 -15.85 -6.92 9.73
CA THR A 70 -15.11 -8.18 9.59
C THR A 70 -13.69 -8.02 9.04
N PHE A 71 -13.31 -6.83 8.58
CA PHE A 71 -12.00 -6.55 8.00
C PHE A 71 -10.98 -6.31 9.13
N THR A 72 -10.49 -7.41 9.70
CA THR A 72 -9.55 -7.37 10.82
C THR A 72 -8.17 -6.84 10.40
N ARG A 73 -7.36 -6.42 11.39
CA ARG A 73 -5.95 -6.08 11.18
C ARG A 73 -5.14 -7.19 10.48
N HIS A 74 -5.51 -8.46 10.70
CA HIS A 74 -4.84 -9.58 10.05
C HIS A 74 -5.11 -9.60 8.54
N ILE A 75 -6.38 -9.46 8.13
CA ILE A 75 -6.77 -9.36 6.72
C ILE A 75 -6.12 -8.14 6.07
N ALA A 76 -6.09 -7.00 6.76
CA ALA A 76 -5.39 -5.80 6.30
C ALA A 76 -3.89 -6.05 6.05
N SER A 77 -3.25 -6.83 6.93
CA SER A 77 -1.83 -7.16 6.81
C SER A 77 -1.55 -8.09 5.64
N ILE A 78 -2.45 -9.02 5.32
CA ILE A 78 -2.37 -9.88 4.13
C ILE A 78 -2.53 -9.02 2.88
N LEU A 79 -3.56 -8.18 2.82
CA LEU A 79 -3.79 -7.28 1.69
C LEU A 79 -2.57 -6.40 1.38
N ILE A 80 -1.96 -5.81 2.41
CA ILE A 80 -0.77 -4.96 2.22
C ILE A 80 0.42 -5.78 1.68
N LYS A 81 0.57 -7.04 2.07
CA LYS A 81 1.62 -7.92 1.52
C LYS A 81 1.37 -8.20 0.05
N ASP A 82 0.14 -8.56 -0.32
CA ASP A 82 -0.21 -8.87 -1.71
C ASP A 82 -0.09 -7.64 -2.62
N ILE A 83 -0.53 -6.47 -2.15
CA ILE A 83 -0.33 -5.19 -2.84
C ILE A 83 1.16 -4.99 -3.16
N ARG A 84 2.05 -5.18 -2.20
CA ARG A 84 3.49 -5.00 -2.42
C ARG A 84 4.07 -6.01 -3.40
N LEU A 85 3.67 -7.28 -3.28
CA LEU A 85 4.14 -8.32 -4.18
C LEU A 85 3.75 -8.00 -5.63
N ILE A 86 2.50 -7.58 -5.84
CA ILE A 86 1.98 -7.20 -7.15
C ILE A 86 2.70 -5.96 -7.69
N LEU A 87 2.97 -4.96 -6.84
CA LEU A 87 3.72 -3.78 -7.26
C LEU A 87 5.13 -4.12 -7.72
N ILE A 88 5.84 -4.99 -6.98
CA ILE A 88 7.17 -5.47 -7.37
C ILE A 88 7.08 -6.22 -8.70
N ARG A 89 6.11 -7.13 -8.84
CA ARG A 89 5.90 -7.90 -10.07
C ARG A 89 5.62 -6.99 -11.27
N LEU A 90 4.68 -6.04 -11.13
CA LEU A 90 4.33 -5.12 -12.20
C LEU A 90 5.50 -4.21 -12.57
N ALA A 91 6.24 -3.70 -11.58
CA ALA A 91 7.41 -2.88 -11.85
C ALA A 91 8.52 -3.67 -12.54
N ASP A 92 8.72 -4.95 -12.21
CA ASP A 92 9.68 -5.85 -12.87
C ASP A 92 9.26 -6.15 -14.32
N GLU A 93 8.01 -6.57 -14.54
CA GLU A 93 7.45 -6.86 -15.89
C GLU A 93 7.52 -5.66 -16.84
N HIS A 94 7.52 -4.45 -16.29
CA HIS A 94 7.49 -3.19 -17.03
C HIS A 94 8.84 -2.43 -17.04
N GLY A 95 9.91 -3.02 -16.51
CA GLY A 95 11.28 -2.46 -16.56
C GLY A 95 11.54 -1.28 -15.63
N HIS A 96 10.80 -1.14 -14.53
CA HIS A 96 10.97 -0.08 -13.52
C HIS A 96 11.87 -0.55 -12.36
N GLU A 97 13.09 -0.98 -12.67
CA GLU A 97 14.03 -1.57 -11.69
C GLU A 97 14.32 -0.66 -10.49
N ASP A 98 14.42 0.66 -10.69
CA ASP A 98 14.63 1.62 -9.61
C ASP A 98 13.48 1.60 -8.59
N SER A 99 12.24 1.57 -9.08
CA SER A 99 11.05 1.47 -8.23
C SER A 99 11.01 0.13 -7.51
N VAL A 100 11.38 -0.96 -8.19
CA VAL A 100 11.50 -2.31 -7.60
C VAL A 100 12.50 -2.31 -6.44
N ASN A 101 13.68 -1.69 -6.63
CA ASN A 101 14.74 -1.64 -5.63
C ASN A 101 14.33 -0.81 -4.40
N SER A 102 13.67 0.33 -4.60
CA SER A 102 13.12 1.13 -3.50
C SER A 102 12.05 0.37 -2.71
N LEU A 103 11.13 -0.33 -3.40
CA LEU A 103 10.08 -1.13 -2.77
C LEU A 103 10.66 -2.33 -2.00
N LYS A 104 11.66 -3.02 -2.55
CA LYS A 104 12.38 -4.14 -1.89
C LYS A 104 13.18 -3.65 -0.68
N ALA A 105 13.86 -2.50 -0.76
CA ALA A 105 14.61 -1.92 0.35
C ALA A 105 13.69 -1.50 1.52
N ALA A 106 12.53 -0.91 1.22
CA ALA A 106 11.51 -0.56 2.21
C ALA A 106 10.90 -1.80 2.90
N HIS A 107 10.85 -2.95 2.21
CA HIS A 107 10.43 -4.22 2.78
C HIS A 107 11.45 -4.75 3.82
N ASN A 108 12.73 -4.77 3.46
CA ASN A 108 13.78 -5.35 4.31
C ASN A 108 14.08 -4.51 5.57
N SER A 109 14.00 -3.19 5.48
CA SER A 109 14.27 -2.28 6.59
C SER A 109 13.26 -2.39 7.75
N LYS A 110 11.99 -2.73 7.47
CA LYS A 110 10.95 -2.89 8.52
C LYS A 110 11.11 -4.18 9.33
N HIS A 111 11.81 -5.20 8.82
CA HIS A 111 12.12 -6.42 9.58
C HIS A 111 13.17 -6.19 10.68
N HIS A 112 14.04 -5.19 10.55
CA HIS A 112 15.07 -4.91 11.56
C HIS A 112 14.57 -4.16 12.80
N HIS A 113 13.45 -3.42 12.72
CA HIS A 113 12.96 -2.61 13.84
C HIS A 113 12.15 -3.40 14.90
N ARG A 114 11.81 -4.67 14.66
CA ARG A 114 11.08 -5.52 15.64
C ARG A 114 11.96 -6.28 16.63
N ARG A 115 13.29 -6.09 16.61
CA ARG A 115 14.23 -6.82 17.50
C ARG A 115 14.88 -6.00 18.62
N SER A 116 14.69 -4.68 18.70
CA SER A 116 15.44 -3.83 19.65
C SER A 116 14.73 -3.47 20.97
N THR A 117 13.47 -3.85 21.20
CA THR A 117 12.74 -3.47 22.43
C THR A 117 12.58 -4.57 23.47
N GLN A 118 13.32 -5.68 23.37
CA GLN A 118 13.32 -6.74 24.39
C GLN A 118 14.72 -7.00 24.95
N HIS A 119 15.50 -5.93 25.19
CA HIS A 119 16.74 -6.06 25.95
C HIS A 119 17.15 -4.77 26.67
N ARG A 120 16.35 -4.30 27.65
CA ARG A 120 16.88 -3.52 28.79
C ARG A 120 15.87 -3.42 29.93
N GLN A 121 15.89 -4.39 30.86
CA GLN A 121 15.62 -4.18 32.30
C GLN A 121 15.89 -5.48 33.07
N LYS A 122 17.17 -5.88 33.08
CA LYS A 122 17.90 -6.32 34.26
C LYS A 122 19.12 -5.37 34.27
N ILE A 123 19.59 -4.75 35.35
CA ILE A 123 20.11 -5.30 36.60
C ILE A 123 20.31 -4.09 37.57
N ASP A 124 19.86 -4.25 38.83
CA ASP A 124 20.30 -3.72 40.15
C ASP A 124 20.51 -2.19 40.35
N ILE A 125 20.43 -1.58 41.55
CA ILE A 125 21.13 -1.86 42.84
C ILE A 125 20.32 -1.29 44.02
N GLY A 126 20.35 -1.97 45.16
CA GLY A 126 19.62 -1.62 46.38
C GLY A 126 20.21 -0.53 47.28
N VAL A 127 19.39 -0.11 48.24
CA VAL A 127 19.65 0.13 49.67
C VAL A 127 18.39 -0.30 50.42
#